data_AF-A0A377FR57-F1
#
_entry.id   AF-A0A377FR57-F1
#
_cell.length_a   1.000
_cell.length_b   1.000
_cell.length_c   1.000
_cell.angle_alpha   90.00
_cell.angle_beta   90.00
_cell.angle_gamma   90.00
#
_symmetry.space_group_name_H-M   'P 1'
#
loop_
_entity.id
_entity.type
_entity.pdbx_description
1 polymer ?
#
loop_
_entity_poly.entity_id
_entity_poly.type
_entity_poly.pdbx_seq_one_letter_code
_entity_poly.pdbx_strand_id
1 'polypeptide(L)'
;MNSLDIALATSIPSAQFDFDHTDLTFRATEWETYRPEHGKPFQQRDRHLTVYPLKELSRAFSVAGIPRSQQQLIKWETDGVLPPTPFTLGRKRYYSENQIRTIVDIALECGLRPRTHVKKTGFSELAHKELSYILQFELAAEQPQTGERPPSLT
;
A
#
# COMPACT_ATOMS: atom_id res chain seq x y z
N MET A 1 -46.32 57.75 21.69
CA MET A 1 -46.70 56.33 21.76
C MET A 1 -46.52 55.74 20.37
N ASN A 2 -45.42 55.01 20.15
CA ASN A 2 -45.31 53.93 19.17
C ASN A 2 -44.10 53.08 19.59
N SER A 3 -44.40 51.82 19.85
CA SER A 3 -43.54 50.80 20.45
C SER A 3 -42.41 50.39 19.51
N LEU A 4 -41.16 50.44 19.99
CA LEU A 4 -40.03 49.69 19.43
C LEU A 4 -39.53 48.76 20.52
N ASP A 5 -40.15 47.60 20.59
CA ASP A 5 -39.64 46.42 21.28
C ASP A 5 -39.63 45.30 20.26
N ILE A 6 -38.44 44.83 19.87
CA ILE A 6 -38.15 43.42 19.59
C ILE A 6 -36.65 43.27 19.86
N ALA A 7 -36.38 42.53 20.93
CA ALA A 7 -35.10 41.96 21.28
C ALA A 7 -34.56 41.08 20.16
N LEU A 8 -33.23 41.01 20.03
CA LEU A 8 -32.48 39.76 20.28
C LEU A 8 -31.01 40.01 19.96
N ALA A 9 -30.22 40.07 21.02
CA ALA A 9 -28.78 39.88 20.94
C ALA A 9 -28.51 38.49 20.35
N THR A 10 -28.11 38.42 19.09
CA THR A 10 -27.47 37.23 18.54
C THR A 10 -25.99 37.33 18.85
N SER A 11 -25.61 36.81 20.01
CA SER A 11 -24.23 36.45 20.32
C SER A 11 -23.71 35.56 19.19
N ILE A 12 -22.72 36.06 18.46
CA ILE A 12 -21.99 35.26 17.47
C ILE A 12 -21.33 34.12 18.25
N PRO A 13 -21.69 32.85 18.03
CA PRO A 13 -20.94 31.76 18.61
C PRO A 13 -19.57 31.77 17.95
N SER A 14 -18.54 32.02 18.74
CA SER A 14 -17.16 31.81 18.35
C SER A 14 -17.08 30.44 17.69
N ALA A 15 -16.69 30.41 16.42
CA ALA A 15 -16.30 29.18 15.77
C ALA A 15 -15.12 28.61 16.56
N GLN A 16 -15.43 27.75 17.55
CA GLN A 16 -14.49 26.76 18.03
C GLN A 16 -14.15 25.93 16.80
N PHE A 17 -13.07 26.33 16.15
CA PHE A 17 -12.23 25.41 15.43
C PHE A 17 -11.81 24.36 16.44
N ASP A 18 -12.64 23.32 16.60
CA ASP A 18 -12.19 22.01 17.02
C ASP A 18 -11.24 21.53 15.90
N PHE A 19 -10.02 22.06 15.93
CA PHE A 19 -8.88 21.36 15.36
C PHE A 19 -8.83 20.07 16.17
N ASP A 20 -9.38 19.01 15.57
CA ASP A 20 -9.21 17.63 15.97
C ASP A 20 -7.70 17.41 16.16
N HIS A 21 -7.26 17.58 17.41
CA HIS A 21 -5.92 17.23 17.90
C HIS A 21 -5.83 15.71 18.13
N THR A 22 -6.62 14.94 17.37
CA THR A 22 -6.59 13.50 17.37
C THR A 22 -5.40 13.05 16.50
N ASP A 23 -4.42 12.49 17.21
CA ASP A 23 -3.35 11.61 16.71
C ASP A 23 -2.22 12.21 15.88
N LEU A 24 -1.45 13.10 16.51
CA LEU A 24 -0.01 13.21 16.21
C LEU A 24 0.82 12.07 16.83
N THR A 25 0.20 11.20 17.62
CA THR A 25 0.66 9.83 17.91
C THR A 25 0.24 8.89 16.79
N PHE A 26 0.52 9.25 15.54
CA PHE A 26 0.43 8.32 14.41
C PHE A 26 1.41 7.18 14.69
N ARG A 27 0.89 6.08 15.27
CA ARG A 27 1.65 4.96 15.78
C ARG A 27 2.36 4.25 14.62
N ALA A 28 3.63 4.61 14.42
CA ALA A 28 4.56 3.90 13.54
C ALA A 28 4.63 2.36 13.80
N THR A 29 4.10 1.87 14.93
CA THR A 29 4.07 0.44 15.28
C THR A 29 3.09 -0.43 14.48
N GLU A 30 1.98 0.10 13.95
CA GLU A 30 0.97 -0.77 13.29
C GLU A 30 1.38 -1.19 11.87
N TRP A 31 2.06 -0.32 11.14
CA TRP A 31 2.57 -0.65 9.81
C TRP A 31 3.72 -1.66 9.88
N GLU A 32 4.65 -1.51 10.81
CA GLU A 32 5.79 -2.42 10.97
C GLU A 32 5.34 -3.87 11.21
N THR A 33 4.28 -4.02 12.01
CA THR A 33 3.68 -5.31 12.38
C THR A 33 2.64 -5.81 11.37
N TYR A 34 2.30 -5.02 10.35
CA TYR A 34 1.31 -5.39 9.34
C TYR A 34 1.68 -6.69 8.64
N ARG A 35 0.71 -7.59 8.52
CA ARG A 35 0.78 -8.82 7.72
C ARG A 35 -0.51 -8.93 6.90
N PRO A 36 -0.43 -9.16 5.58
CA PRO A 36 -1.63 -9.29 4.75
C PRO A 36 -2.35 -10.61 5.03
N GLU A 37 -3.68 -10.57 4.97
CA GLU A 37 -4.54 -11.73 5.25
C GLU A 37 -5.15 -12.29 3.95
N HIS A 38 -5.72 -13.50 4.00
CA HIS A 38 -6.41 -14.12 2.86
C HIS A 38 -5.51 -14.39 1.64
N GLY A 39 -4.26 -14.76 1.89
CA GLY A 39 -3.32 -15.17 0.85
C GLY A 39 -3.82 -16.38 0.05
N LYS A 40 -3.44 -16.44 -1.22
CA LYS A 40 -3.69 -17.57 -2.11
C LYS A 40 -2.38 -18.16 -2.62
N PRO A 41 -2.27 -19.49 -2.73
CA PRO A 41 -1.13 -20.08 -3.39
C PRO A 41 -1.16 -19.71 -4.87
N PHE A 42 0.00 -19.31 -5.39
CA PHE A 42 0.25 -19.02 -6.79
C PHE A 42 1.45 -19.85 -7.23
N GLN A 43 1.27 -20.60 -8.31
CA GLN A 43 2.33 -21.41 -8.91
C GLN A 43 2.73 -20.79 -10.25
N GLN A 44 4.00 -20.47 -10.39
CA GLN A 44 4.59 -20.03 -11.66
C GLN A 44 6.00 -20.58 -11.78
N ARG A 45 6.27 -21.32 -12.88
CA ARG A 45 7.61 -21.86 -13.21
C ARG A 45 8.29 -22.55 -12.02
N ASP A 46 7.59 -23.50 -11.41
CA ASP A 46 8.03 -24.33 -10.27
C ASP A 46 8.22 -23.60 -8.93
N ARG A 47 7.82 -22.32 -8.83
CA ARG A 47 7.77 -21.58 -7.56
C ARG A 47 6.36 -21.55 -6.97
N HIS A 48 6.32 -21.71 -5.65
CA HIS A 48 5.12 -21.54 -4.84
C HIS A 48 5.23 -20.21 -4.10
N LEU A 49 4.37 -19.26 -4.45
CA LEU A 49 4.29 -17.95 -3.82
C LEU A 49 2.92 -17.77 -3.19
N THR A 50 2.86 -17.09 -2.05
CA THR A 50 1.57 -16.64 -1.51
C THR A 50 1.30 -15.23 -2.02
N VAL A 51 0.19 -15.07 -2.72
CA VAL A 51 -0.22 -13.79 -3.30
C VAL A 51 -1.54 -13.31 -2.71
N TYR A 52 -1.66 -12.01 -2.58
CA TYR A 52 -2.72 -11.34 -1.85
C TYR A 52 -3.51 -10.44 -2.80
N PRO A 53 -4.83 -10.39 -2.68
CA PRO A 53 -5.65 -9.57 -3.57
C PRO A 53 -5.38 -8.08 -3.35
N LEU A 54 -5.66 -7.26 -4.37
CA LEU A 54 -5.55 -5.79 -4.31
C LEU A 54 -6.18 -5.13 -3.06
N LYS A 55 -7.24 -5.72 -2.49
CA LYS A 55 -7.83 -5.24 -1.23
C LYS A 55 -6.84 -5.19 -0.07
N GLU A 56 -5.86 -6.10 -0.01
CA GLU A 56 -4.83 -6.11 1.04
C GLU A 56 -3.81 -5.00 0.81
N LEU A 57 -3.49 -4.65 -0.44
CA LEU A 57 -2.69 -3.45 -0.71
C LEU A 57 -3.42 -2.18 -0.24
N SER A 58 -4.72 -2.07 -0.53
CA SER A 58 -5.55 -0.96 -0.05
C SER A 58 -5.60 -0.89 1.49
N ARG A 59 -5.72 -2.03 2.17
CA ARG A 59 -5.65 -2.11 3.64
C ARG A 59 -4.29 -1.68 4.18
N ALA A 60 -3.20 -2.12 3.55
CA ALA A 60 -1.84 -1.74 3.92
C ALA A 60 -1.64 -0.22 3.91
N PHE A 61 -2.10 0.46 2.85
CA PHE A 61 -2.09 1.93 2.78
C PHE A 61 -2.90 2.59 3.90
N SER A 62 -4.04 2.01 4.28
CA SER A 62 -4.86 2.54 5.39
C SER A 62 -4.16 2.39 6.74
N VAL A 63 -3.55 1.22 7.01
CA VAL A 63 -2.77 0.97 8.23
C VAL A 63 -1.54 1.88 8.30
N ALA A 64 -0.91 2.17 7.16
CA ALA A 64 0.20 3.11 7.04
C ALA A 64 -0.24 4.59 7.10
N GLY A 65 -1.52 4.90 7.30
CA GLY A 65 -2.02 6.27 7.48
C GLY A 65 -2.12 7.10 6.21
N ILE A 66 -1.94 6.45 5.06
CA ILE A 66 -2.00 7.07 3.75
C ILE A 66 -3.06 6.37 2.89
N PRO A 67 -4.33 6.31 3.35
CA PRO A 67 -5.36 5.46 2.77
C PRO A 67 -5.53 5.68 1.26
N ARG A 68 -5.50 4.57 0.53
CA ARG A 68 -5.75 4.52 -0.92
C ARG A 68 -6.81 3.48 -1.24
N SER A 69 -7.81 3.89 -2.00
CA SER A 69 -8.86 2.96 -2.44
C SER A 69 -8.33 2.03 -3.52
N GLN A 70 -8.96 0.85 -3.67
CA GLN A 70 -8.64 -0.09 -4.75
C GLN A 70 -8.74 0.56 -6.13
N GLN A 71 -9.71 1.46 -6.35
CA GLN A 71 -9.87 2.19 -7.62
C GLN A 71 -8.68 3.12 -7.89
N GLN A 72 -8.16 3.81 -6.86
CA GLN A 72 -6.97 4.65 -7.01
C GLN A 72 -5.74 3.81 -7.37
N LEU A 73 -5.58 2.66 -6.73
CA LEU A 73 -4.45 1.75 -7.00
C LEU A 73 -4.52 1.15 -8.40
N ILE A 74 -5.72 0.72 -8.86
CA ILE A 74 -5.92 0.30 -10.26
C ILE A 74 -5.58 1.43 -11.22
N LYS A 75 -5.97 2.66 -10.89
CA LYS A 75 -5.64 3.82 -11.70
C LYS A 75 -4.13 4.08 -11.73
N TRP A 76 -3.42 3.87 -10.62
CA TRP A 76 -1.96 3.98 -10.61
C TRP A 76 -1.29 2.96 -11.53
N GLU A 77 -1.74 1.71 -11.56
CA GLU A 77 -1.26 0.74 -12.54
C GLU A 77 -1.59 1.18 -13.98
N THR A 78 -2.83 1.64 -14.22
CA THR A 78 -3.31 2.01 -15.56
C THR A 78 -2.60 3.26 -16.10
N ASP A 79 -2.34 4.24 -15.25
CA ASP A 79 -1.64 5.49 -15.57
C ASP A 79 -0.11 5.30 -15.59
N GLY A 80 0.39 4.07 -15.37
CA GLY A 80 1.81 3.74 -15.36
C GLY A 80 2.58 4.25 -14.13
N VAL A 81 1.89 4.69 -13.09
CA VAL A 81 2.49 5.10 -11.81
C VAL A 81 3.11 3.90 -11.08
N LEU A 82 2.40 2.78 -11.06
CA LEU A 82 2.90 1.48 -10.62
C LEU A 82 3.15 0.59 -11.84
N PRO A 83 4.17 -0.28 -11.81
CA PRO A 83 4.31 -1.33 -12.83
C PRO A 83 3.13 -2.31 -12.75
N PRO A 84 2.73 -2.92 -13.87
CA PRO A 84 1.66 -3.90 -13.89
C PRO A 84 2.07 -5.15 -13.09
N THR A 85 1.18 -5.64 -12.22
CA THR A 85 1.45 -6.88 -11.48
C THR A 85 1.41 -8.10 -12.41
N PRO A 86 2.41 -9.00 -12.34
CA PRO A 86 2.42 -10.25 -13.11
C PRO A 86 1.52 -11.33 -12.51
N PHE A 87 1.13 -11.20 -11.24
CA PHE A 87 0.34 -12.20 -10.54
C PHE A 87 -1.15 -11.97 -10.80
N THR A 88 -1.64 -12.55 -11.89
CA THR A 88 -3.06 -12.49 -12.27
C THR A 88 -3.69 -13.87 -12.20
N LEU A 89 -4.80 -13.99 -11.46
CA LEU A 89 -5.65 -15.19 -11.51
C LEU A 89 -7.01 -14.80 -12.09
N GLY A 90 -7.25 -15.22 -13.33
CA GLY A 90 -8.39 -14.76 -14.13
C GLY A 90 -8.27 -13.27 -14.42
N ARG A 91 -9.28 -12.47 -14.02
CA ARG A 91 -9.31 -11.01 -14.19
C ARG A 91 -8.85 -10.24 -12.94
N LYS A 92 -8.43 -10.93 -11.89
CA LYS A 92 -8.07 -10.34 -10.60
C LYS A 92 -6.56 -10.23 -10.47
N ARG A 93 -6.12 -9.08 -9.93
CA ARG A 93 -4.74 -8.73 -9.64
C ARG A 93 -4.38 -9.13 -8.23
N TYR A 94 -3.18 -9.70 -8.09
CA TYR A 94 -2.62 -10.10 -6.81
C TYR A 94 -1.21 -9.54 -6.67
N TYR A 95 -0.75 -9.46 -5.44
CA TYR A 95 0.55 -8.94 -5.05
C TYR A 95 1.17 -9.87 -4.03
N SER A 96 2.47 -10.08 -4.06
CA SER A 96 3.15 -10.74 -2.94
C SER A 96 3.17 -9.82 -1.71
N GLU A 97 3.46 -10.39 -0.54
CA GLU A 97 3.67 -9.58 0.66
C GLU A 97 4.80 -8.56 0.47
N ASN A 98 5.92 -8.98 -0.13
CA ASN A 98 7.07 -8.12 -0.38
C ASN A 98 6.72 -6.95 -1.30
N GLN A 99 5.94 -7.20 -2.36
CA GLN A 99 5.45 -6.13 -3.24
C GLN A 99 4.56 -5.15 -2.47
N ILE A 100 3.63 -5.64 -1.64
CA ILE A 100 2.75 -4.77 -0.84
C ILE A 100 3.57 -3.88 0.10
N ARG A 101 4.50 -4.48 0.86
CA ARG A 101 5.34 -3.73 1.81
C ARG A 101 6.16 -2.68 1.08
N THR A 102 6.84 -3.07 0.01
CA THR A 102 7.69 -2.17 -0.78
C THR A 102 6.92 -1.00 -1.37
N ILE A 103 5.72 -1.24 -1.91
CA ILE A 103 4.87 -0.16 -2.44
C ILE A 103 4.56 0.87 -1.35
N VAL A 104 4.20 0.40 -0.14
CA VAL A 104 3.81 1.28 0.95
C VAL A 104 5.02 1.99 1.57
N ASP A 105 6.13 1.28 1.76
CA ASP A 105 7.39 1.85 2.27
C ASP A 105 7.89 2.97 1.34
N ILE A 106 7.95 2.72 0.03
CA ILE A 106 8.31 3.74 -0.97
C ILE A 106 7.33 4.92 -0.93
N ALA A 107 6.03 4.67 -0.71
CA ALA A 107 5.05 5.74 -0.59
C ALA A 107 5.34 6.64 0.63
N LEU A 108 5.65 6.04 1.78
CA LEU A 108 6.00 6.74 2.99
C LEU A 108 7.30 7.53 2.84
N GLU A 109 8.34 6.91 2.27
CA GLU A 109 9.64 7.52 1.99
C GLU A 109 9.53 8.72 1.04
N CYS A 110 8.70 8.59 -0.01
CA CYS A 110 8.43 9.66 -0.97
C CYS A 110 7.53 10.77 -0.40
N GLY A 111 7.13 10.68 0.88
CA GLY A 111 6.28 11.68 1.52
C GLY A 111 4.86 11.73 0.97
N LEU A 112 4.34 10.62 0.43
CA LEU A 112 2.92 10.56 0.09
C LEU A 112 2.09 10.78 1.34
N ARG A 113 1.09 11.63 1.20
CA ARG A 113 0.09 11.95 2.22
C ARG A 113 -1.29 11.90 1.60
N PRO A 114 -2.36 11.84 2.41
CA PRO A 114 -3.70 12.10 1.91
C PRO A 114 -3.71 13.41 1.11
N ARG A 115 -4.37 13.39 -0.06
CA ARG A 115 -4.47 14.53 -1.01
C ARG A 115 -3.19 14.95 -1.74
N THR A 116 -2.01 14.41 -1.41
CA THR A 116 -0.80 14.61 -2.21
C THR A 116 -0.92 13.88 -3.55
N HIS A 117 -0.61 14.59 -4.63
CA HIS A 117 -0.61 14.04 -5.98
C HIS A 117 0.69 13.30 -6.27
N VAL A 118 0.62 12.05 -6.71
CA VAL A 118 1.79 11.18 -6.92
C VAL A 118 2.83 11.79 -7.86
N LYS A 119 2.36 12.49 -8.92
CA LYS A 119 3.23 13.19 -9.89
C LYS A 119 4.17 14.24 -9.28
N LYS A 120 3.90 14.71 -8.06
CA LYS A 120 4.76 15.67 -7.35
C LYS A 120 5.85 14.98 -6.51
N THR A 121 5.95 13.65 -6.58
CA THR A 121 6.83 12.83 -5.75
C THR A 121 7.68 11.92 -6.64
N GLY A 122 8.80 11.41 -6.12
CA GLY A 122 9.65 10.40 -6.78
C GLY A 122 9.06 8.97 -6.76
N PHE A 123 7.84 8.80 -6.24
CA PHE A 123 7.23 7.51 -5.98
C PHE A 123 7.19 6.60 -7.21
N SER A 124 6.80 7.13 -8.37
CA SER A 124 6.62 6.30 -9.56
C SER A 124 7.94 5.69 -10.02
N GLU A 125 8.99 6.50 -10.13
CA GLU A 125 10.32 6.03 -10.56
C GLU A 125 10.87 4.97 -9.59
N LEU A 126 10.79 5.24 -8.29
CA LEU A 126 11.29 4.32 -7.27
C LEU A 126 10.48 3.02 -7.23
N ALA A 127 9.14 3.10 -7.32
CA ALA A 127 8.28 1.94 -7.36
C ALA A 127 8.58 1.05 -8.57
N HIS A 128 8.79 1.61 -9.76
CA HIS A 128 9.16 0.83 -10.96
C HIS A 128 10.49 0.11 -10.77
N LYS A 129 11.50 0.79 -10.23
CA LYS A 129 12.83 0.22 -10.00
C LYS A 129 12.79 -0.94 -9.01
N GLU A 130 12.25 -0.70 -7.81
CA GLU A 130 12.29 -1.66 -6.71
C GLU A 130 11.35 -2.85 -6.95
N LEU A 131 10.15 -2.62 -7.51
CA LEU A 131 9.24 -3.73 -7.81
C LEU A 131 9.74 -4.62 -8.94
N SER A 132 10.47 -4.07 -9.91
CA SER A 132 11.13 -4.88 -10.95
C SER A 132 12.21 -5.78 -10.33
N TYR A 133 12.99 -5.26 -9.39
CA TYR A 133 14.00 -6.04 -8.68
C TYR A 133 13.39 -7.16 -7.83
N ILE A 134 12.37 -6.84 -7.03
CA ILE A 134 11.65 -7.83 -6.20
C ILE A 134 11.04 -8.91 -7.08
N LEU A 135 10.42 -8.52 -8.19
CA LEU A 135 9.81 -9.49 -9.08
C LEU A 135 10.86 -10.44 -9.68
N GLN A 136 12.02 -9.93 -10.07
CA GLN A 136 13.11 -10.78 -10.55
C GLN A 136 13.57 -11.76 -9.47
N PHE A 137 13.68 -11.32 -8.22
CA PHE A 137 14.04 -12.18 -7.10
C PHE A 137 12.98 -13.24 -6.82
N GLU A 138 11.70 -12.87 -6.79
CA GLU A 138 10.58 -13.79 -6.55
C GLU A 138 10.42 -14.83 -7.67
N LEU A 139 10.76 -14.44 -8.90
CA LEU A 139 10.70 -15.32 -10.07
C LEU A 139 12.04 -16.03 -10.38
N ALA A 140 13.13 -15.70 -9.68
CA ALA A 140 14.40 -16.38 -9.86
C ALA A 140 14.25 -17.84 -9.39
N ALA A 141 14.49 -18.77 -10.29
CA ALA A 141 14.57 -20.18 -9.95
C ALA A 141 15.72 -20.39 -8.97
N GLU A 142 15.45 -20.99 -7.81
CA GLU A 142 16.51 -21.60 -7.03
C GLU A 142 16.98 -22.73 -7.93
N GLN A 143 18.24 -22.66 -8.33
CA GLN A 143 18.89 -23.86 -8.83
C GLN A 143 18.69 -24.91 -7.73
N PRO A 144 18.13 -26.09 -8.04
CA PRO A 144 18.16 -27.16 -7.07
C PRO A 144 19.62 -27.31 -6.66
N GLN A 145 19.91 -27.13 -5.37
CA GLN A 145 21.16 -27.62 -4.83
C GLN A 145 21.07 -29.13 -4.96
N THR A 146 21.47 -29.64 -6.12
CA THR A 146 21.72 -31.05 -6.36
C THR A 146 22.91 -31.37 -5.46
N GLY A 147 22.60 -31.69 -4.21
CA GLY A 147 23.51 -32.39 -3.33
C GLY A 147 23.72 -33.77 -3.94
N GLU A 148 24.58 -33.84 -4.96
CA GLU A 148 25.24 -35.06 -5.37
C GLU A 148 25.95 -35.58 -4.13
N ARG A 149 25.31 -36.53 -3.45
CA ARG A 149 25.99 -37.39 -2.49
C ARG A 149 27.03 -38.14 -3.32
N PRO A 150 28.34 -37.95 -3.09
CA PRO A 150 29.32 -38.76 -3.79
C PRO A 150 29.03 -40.23 -3.46
N PRO A 151 29.15 -41.15 -4.43
CA PRO A 151 28.99 -42.56 -4.16
C PRO A 151 30.00 -42.95 -3.09
N SER A 152 29.52 -43.49 -1.98
CA SER A 152 30.36 -44.15 -0.98
C SER A 152 31.09 -45.28 -1.70
N LEU A 153 32.37 -45.06 -2.00
CA LEU A 153 33.29 -46.13 -2.32
C LEU A 153 33.61 -46.84 -1.00
N THR A 154 33.64 -48.17 -1.09
CA THR A 154 33.99 -49.20 -0.10
C THR A 154 32.95 -49.55 0.96
#